data_AF-A0A5T2CSF5-F1
#
_entry.id   AF-A0A5T2CSF5-F1
#
_cell.length_a   1.000
_cell.length_b   1.000
_cell.length_c   1.000
_cell.angle_alpha   90.00
_cell.angle_beta   90.00
_cell.angle_gamma   90.00
#
_symmetry.space_group_name_H-M   'P 1'
#
loop_
_entity.id
_entity.type
_entity.pdbx_description
1 polymer ?
#
loop_
_entity_poly.entity_id
_entity_poly.type
_entity_poly.pdbx_seq_one_letter_code
_entity_poly.pdbx_strand_id
1 'polypeptide(L)'
;MKKVILTSAMLCSVLFGVQEYEANLAGHIIIDSKSTVKPPKDAPDFFKTYGKFANITREEKIGTFKSKGNRETDFYLPFKNQPIQGHSGIKYIPKKDVFWVISDNGLGKKYNSYDSMLYAHEFKFDFKNSKYELLKTVFFKDSDKKYPYPITTETTKERYLSGADFDTESIQVINDEFYIGDEFGPYLLHFDKNGNLKEVFDVYVEGKKLISPDNPSLKFSDKPDGENEKFNIKRSKGFEAMASSKDGSKLYLLLEGSIYNNNAYENEKGKEYLRIIEFDVKNKKFTGKTYKYFLEDKSHSIGDFNMIDDKYGIIIERDQKEGTKDKACKEGEDTKHCFNNVAQFKRIYKVKLDDKTHEAQKISYIDLLNIKDRNKISKKPLVNDKFVFPFETIEGVDIVDDSHIVIENDNNFPYSSSREPNKTDDNEFILLEVKDFLKSK
;
A
#
# COMPACT_ATOMS: atom_id res chain seq x y z
N MET A 1 26.17 -49.69 -48.18
CA MET A 1 25.33 -48.52 -47.85
C MET A 1 25.28 -48.39 -46.34
N LYS A 2 26.07 -47.49 -45.75
CA LYS A 2 26.07 -47.21 -44.29
C LYS A 2 25.00 -46.14 -44.02
N LYS A 3 23.98 -46.48 -43.23
CA LYS A 3 22.94 -45.53 -42.77
C LYS A 3 23.55 -44.60 -41.73
N VAL A 4 23.61 -43.32 -42.07
CA VAL A 4 23.91 -42.22 -41.13
C VAL A 4 22.61 -41.90 -40.40
N ILE A 5 22.59 -42.06 -39.08
CA ILE A 5 21.49 -41.61 -38.22
C ILE A 5 21.80 -40.16 -37.86
N LEU A 6 21.06 -39.22 -38.45
CA LEU A 6 21.06 -37.82 -38.05
C LEU A 6 20.25 -37.71 -36.75
N THR A 7 20.92 -37.42 -35.64
CA THR A 7 20.27 -37.03 -34.39
C THR A 7 19.99 -35.53 -34.44
N SER A 8 18.71 -35.17 -34.59
CA SER A 8 18.26 -33.78 -34.48
C SER A 8 18.20 -33.41 -32.99
N ALA A 9 19.10 -32.52 -32.56
CA ALA A 9 19.05 -31.91 -31.24
C ALA A 9 18.00 -30.79 -31.26
N MET A 10 16.80 -31.08 -30.75
CA MET A 10 15.77 -30.09 -30.51
C MET A 10 16.19 -29.28 -29.27
N LEU A 11 16.75 -28.08 -29.46
CA LEU A 11 16.89 -27.11 -28.37
C LEU A 11 15.48 -26.66 -27.96
N CYS A 12 14.97 -27.26 -26.88
CA CYS A 12 13.79 -26.78 -26.20
C CYS A 12 14.20 -25.53 -25.41
N SER A 13 13.93 -24.34 -25.95
CA SER A 13 13.95 -23.11 -25.17
C SER A 13 12.79 -23.16 -24.18
N VAL A 14 13.08 -23.63 -22.96
CA VAL A 14 12.18 -23.51 -21.82
C VAL A 14 12.05 -22.02 -21.54
N LEU A 15 10.94 -21.42 -21.97
CA LEU A 15 10.46 -20.16 -21.44
C LEU A 15 10.18 -20.39 -19.95
N PHE A 16 11.16 -20.12 -19.09
CA PHE A 16 10.98 -20.20 -17.65
C PHE A 16 10.02 -19.07 -17.24
N GLY A 17 8.75 -19.42 -17.05
CA GLY A 17 7.84 -18.59 -16.28
C GLY A 17 8.39 -18.41 -14.87
N VAL A 18 8.00 -17.31 -14.21
CA VAL A 18 8.35 -17.06 -12.81
C VAL A 18 7.78 -18.21 -11.95
N GLN A 19 8.61 -18.81 -11.10
CA GLN A 19 8.24 -20.00 -10.31
C GLN A 19 7.31 -19.62 -9.16
N GLU A 20 6.16 -20.31 -9.03
CA GLU A 20 5.29 -20.27 -7.86
C GLU A 20 5.89 -21.11 -6.71
N TYR A 21 5.82 -20.58 -5.49
CA TYR A 21 6.15 -21.30 -4.26
C TYR A 21 4.91 -21.39 -3.36
N GLU A 22 4.79 -22.51 -2.66
CA GLU A 22 3.71 -22.68 -1.70
C GLU A 22 3.91 -21.78 -0.47
N ALA A 23 2.81 -21.24 0.04
CA ALA A 23 2.74 -20.59 1.34
C ALA A 23 1.77 -21.32 2.27
N ASN A 24 2.12 -21.37 3.55
CA ASN A 24 1.29 -21.95 4.60
C ASN A 24 0.97 -20.89 5.67
N LEU A 25 -0.29 -20.81 6.08
CA LEU A 25 -0.74 -19.93 7.15
C LEU A 25 -0.13 -20.38 8.48
N ALA A 26 0.66 -19.49 9.09
CA ALA A 26 1.35 -19.69 10.36
C ALA A 26 0.75 -18.85 11.49
N GLY A 27 0.05 -17.76 11.15
CA GLY A 27 -0.59 -16.87 12.10
C GLY A 27 -1.72 -16.07 11.44
N HIS A 28 -2.75 -15.72 12.23
CA HIS A 28 -3.86 -14.89 11.76
C HIS A 28 -4.37 -14.04 12.95
N ILE A 29 -4.26 -12.72 12.80
CA ILE A 29 -4.78 -11.70 13.72
C ILE A 29 -5.87 -10.89 12.99
N ILE A 30 -6.95 -10.57 13.70
CA ILE A 30 -8.06 -9.75 13.21
C ILE A 30 -8.18 -8.53 14.10
N ILE A 31 -8.16 -7.33 13.52
CA ILE A 31 -8.52 -6.08 14.17
C ILE A 31 -9.92 -5.71 13.71
N ASP A 32 -10.87 -5.63 14.65
CA ASP A 32 -12.27 -5.33 14.35
C ASP A 32 -12.39 -3.96 13.68
N SER A 33 -13.14 -3.88 12.59
CA SER A 33 -13.33 -2.66 11.79
C SER A 33 -13.87 -1.46 12.56
N LYS A 34 -14.54 -1.69 13.70
CA LYS A 34 -15.11 -0.64 14.56
C LYS A 34 -14.13 -0.14 15.61
N SER A 35 -12.89 -0.64 15.61
CA SER A 35 -11.83 -0.21 16.51
C SER A 35 -11.45 1.25 16.23
N THR A 36 -11.37 2.06 17.28
CA THR A 36 -11.06 3.49 17.16
C THR A 36 -9.95 3.90 18.13
N VAL A 37 -9.24 4.96 17.76
CA VAL A 37 -8.23 5.63 18.59
C VAL A 37 -8.66 7.06 18.86
N LYS A 38 -8.51 7.50 20.11
CA LYS A 38 -8.81 8.89 20.47
C LYS A 38 -7.77 9.82 19.86
N PRO A 39 -8.19 10.94 19.25
CA PRO A 39 -7.28 12.01 18.89
C PRO A 39 -6.46 12.49 20.10
N PRO A 40 -5.26 13.04 19.89
CA PRO A 40 -4.50 13.73 20.93
C PRO A 40 -5.33 14.82 21.62
N LYS A 41 -5.06 15.08 22.90
CA LYS A 41 -5.82 16.08 23.69
C LYS A 41 -5.64 17.52 23.19
N ASP A 42 -4.52 17.79 22.54
CA ASP A 42 -4.16 19.06 21.93
C ASP A 42 -4.56 19.14 20.43
N ALA A 43 -5.19 18.07 19.89
CA ALA A 43 -5.79 18.12 18.57
C ALA A 43 -7.07 18.98 18.60
N PRO A 44 -7.36 19.75 17.52
CA PRO A 44 -8.59 20.52 17.43
C PRO A 44 -9.85 19.65 17.56
N ASP A 45 -10.92 20.23 18.09
CA ASP A 45 -12.25 19.60 18.19
C ASP A 45 -12.76 19.06 16.85
N PHE A 46 -12.27 19.64 15.75
CA PHE A 46 -12.50 19.18 14.39
C PHE A 46 -12.26 17.67 14.19
N PHE A 47 -11.25 17.08 14.82
CA PHE A 47 -10.90 15.66 14.67
C PHE A 47 -11.58 14.71 15.67
N LYS A 48 -12.43 15.22 16.58
CA LYS A 48 -13.21 14.38 17.50
C LYS A 48 -14.21 13.45 16.79
N THR A 49 -14.46 13.72 15.52
CA THR A 49 -15.33 12.94 14.64
C THR A 49 -14.64 12.73 13.30
N TYR A 50 -14.92 11.60 12.67
CA TYR A 50 -14.40 11.21 11.36
C TYR A 50 -15.56 11.05 10.37
N GLY A 51 -15.34 11.42 9.10
CA GLY A 51 -16.29 11.14 8.02
C GLY A 51 -17.34 12.21 7.79
N LYS A 52 -17.18 13.42 8.33
CA LYS A 52 -18.12 14.53 8.11
C LYS A 52 -18.18 14.97 6.65
N PHE A 53 -17.11 14.74 5.91
CA PHE A 53 -16.98 15.11 4.51
C PHE A 53 -16.96 13.92 3.56
N ALA A 54 -17.36 12.72 4.02
CA ALA A 54 -17.41 11.54 3.15
C ALA A 54 -18.34 11.75 1.94
N ASN A 55 -19.34 12.62 2.07
CA ASN A 55 -20.11 13.17 0.95
C ASN A 55 -19.58 14.56 0.54
N ILE A 56 -19.96 15.04 -0.65
CA ILE A 56 -19.55 16.36 -1.17
C ILE A 56 -19.85 17.50 -0.18
N THR A 57 -20.94 17.38 0.58
CA THR A 57 -21.33 18.36 1.61
C THR A 57 -21.11 17.80 3.01
N ARG A 58 -20.73 18.70 3.92
CA ARG A 58 -20.57 18.40 5.35
C ARG A 58 -21.85 17.84 5.97
N GLU A 59 -21.70 16.78 6.77
CA GLU A 59 -22.70 16.26 7.70
C GLU A 59 -22.08 16.15 9.11
N GLU A 60 -22.73 16.69 10.13
CA GLU A 60 -22.22 16.69 11.52
C GLU A 60 -22.91 15.62 12.39
N LYS A 61 -24.12 15.20 12.00
CA LYS A 61 -24.89 14.21 12.76
C LYS A 61 -24.27 12.83 12.58
N ILE A 62 -23.73 12.28 13.65
CA ILE A 62 -23.18 10.92 13.70
C ILE A 62 -24.20 9.88 13.23
N GLY A 63 -23.73 8.90 12.45
CA GLY A 63 -24.52 7.74 12.04
C GLY A 63 -25.60 8.07 10.99
N THR A 64 -25.39 9.10 10.17
CA THR A 64 -26.43 9.60 9.26
C THR A 64 -26.61 8.72 8.03
N PHE A 65 -25.52 8.29 7.39
CA PHE A 65 -25.60 7.46 6.19
C PHE A 65 -24.66 6.28 6.28
N LYS A 66 -25.06 5.19 5.62
CA LYS A 66 -24.21 4.01 5.47
C LYS A 66 -23.08 4.30 4.51
N SER A 67 -21.92 3.74 4.82
CA SER A 67 -20.77 3.73 3.93
C SER A 67 -21.08 2.89 2.68
N LYS A 68 -20.52 3.31 1.54
CA LYS A 68 -20.74 2.65 0.26
C LYS A 68 -19.52 2.81 -0.65
N GLY A 69 -18.80 1.71 -0.86
CA GLY A 69 -17.83 1.54 -1.94
C GLY A 69 -18.49 0.86 -3.14
N ASN A 70 -17.91 -0.26 -3.59
CA ASN A 70 -18.53 -1.15 -4.57
C ASN A 70 -19.90 -1.66 -4.12
N ARG A 71 -20.07 -1.84 -2.80
CA ARG A 71 -21.32 -2.21 -2.12
C ARG A 71 -21.54 -1.34 -0.89
N GLU A 72 -22.80 -1.25 -0.46
CA GLU A 72 -23.15 -0.65 0.84
C GLU A 72 -22.63 -1.56 1.95
N THR A 73 -21.97 -1.00 2.96
CA THR A 73 -21.42 -1.76 4.11
C THR A 73 -22.29 -1.56 5.36
N ASP A 74 -22.00 -2.30 6.44
CA ASP A 74 -22.73 -2.22 7.72
C ASP A 74 -22.24 -1.09 8.64
N PHE A 75 -21.36 -0.21 8.13
CA PHE A 75 -20.81 0.91 8.87
C PHE A 75 -21.46 2.25 8.49
N TYR A 76 -21.54 3.17 9.45
CA TYR A 76 -22.19 4.47 9.27
C TYR A 76 -21.22 5.63 9.52
N LEU A 77 -21.35 6.67 8.70
CA LEU A 77 -20.60 7.92 8.81
C LEU A 77 -21.56 9.08 9.12
N PRO A 78 -21.08 10.15 9.77
CA PRO A 78 -19.82 10.27 10.51
C PRO A 78 -19.84 9.45 11.82
N PHE A 79 -18.69 9.25 12.47
CA PHE A 79 -18.59 8.62 13.81
C PHE A 79 -17.57 9.33 14.72
N LYS A 80 -17.50 8.93 16.00
CA LYS A 80 -16.58 9.54 16.99
C LYS A 80 -15.19 8.93 16.94
N ASN A 81 -14.18 9.74 17.28
CA ASN A 81 -12.76 9.39 17.26
C ASN A 81 -12.23 9.14 15.83
N GLN A 82 -10.99 8.66 15.73
CA GLN A 82 -10.36 8.25 14.47
C GLN A 82 -10.40 6.72 14.37
N PRO A 83 -10.48 6.14 13.16
CA PRO A 83 -10.36 4.70 12.99
C PRO A 83 -8.96 4.23 13.44
N ILE A 84 -8.83 2.94 13.77
CA ILE A 84 -7.51 2.28 13.79
C ILE A 84 -7.18 1.73 12.39
N GLN A 85 -8.15 1.74 11.48
CA GLN A 85 -8.14 1.12 10.15
C GLN A 85 -7.56 2.05 9.06
N GLY A 86 -7.54 1.58 7.80
CA GLY A 86 -6.99 2.30 6.64
C GLY A 86 -5.47 2.18 6.61
N HIS A 87 -4.95 0.95 6.49
CA HIS A 87 -3.52 0.65 6.65
C HIS A 87 -2.84 0.60 5.29
N SER A 88 -1.82 1.42 5.05
CA SER A 88 -1.13 1.42 3.75
C SER A 88 0.38 1.33 3.93
N GLY A 89 0.85 0.20 4.45
CA GLY A 89 2.29 -0.07 4.63
C GLY A 89 2.64 -0.59 6.02
N ILE A 90 3.57 -1.53 6.07
CA ILE A 90 4.05 -2.14 7.32
C ILE A 90 5.57 -2.20 7.39
N LYS A 91 6.10 -1.99 8.60
CA LYS A 91 7.51 -2.21 8.91
C LYS A 91 7.72 -2.99 10.20
N TYR A 92 8.35 -4.15 10.10
CA TYR A 92 8.79 -4.93 11.25
C TYR A 92 10.13 -4.41 11.81
N ILE A 93 10.23 -4.32 13.14
CA ILE A 93 11.43 -3.90 13.87
C ILE A 93 11.93 -5.08 14.73
N PRO A 94 12.82 -5.96 14.20
CA PRO A 94 13.22 -7.20 14.87
C PRO A 94 13.80 -7.01 16.27
N LYS A 95 14.52 -5.90 16.51
CA LYS A 95 15.16 -5.63 17.81
C LYS A 95 14.15 -5.39 18.94
N LYS A 96 12.94 -4.95 18.60
CA LYS A 96 11.87 -4.63 19.56
C LYS A 96 10.71 -5.62 19.47
N ASP A 97 10.66 -6.42 18.39
CA ASP A 97 9.55 -7.31 18.06
C ASP A 97 8.20 -6.57 17.98
N VAL A 98 8.21 -5.48 17.19
CA VAL A 98 7.04 -4.61 16.96
C VAL A 98 6.89 -4.31 15.47
N PHE A 99 5.67 -3.93 15.09
CA PHE A 99 5.29 -3.60 13.73
C PHE A 99 4.77 -2.16 13.69
N TRP A 100 5.37 -1.34 12.84
CA TRP A 100 4.83 -0.03 12.51
C TRP A 100 3.91 -0.15 11.30
N VAL A 101 2.68 0.36 11.42
CA VAL A 101 1.68 0.34 10.35
C VAL A 101 1.19 1.77 10.14
N ILE A 102 1.19 2.26 8.92
CA ILE A 102 0.83 3.65 8.60
C ILE A 102 -0.61 3.74 8.09
N SER A 103 -1.28 4.86 8.37
CA SER A 103 -2.58 5.17 7.78
C SER A 103 -2.49 5.70 6.36
N ASP A 104 -3.44 5.41 5.49
CA ASP A 104 -3.66 6.12 4.21
C ASP A 104 -4.37 7.48 4.42
N ASN A 105 -4.87 8.11 3.34
CA ASN A 105 -5.69 9.31 3.49
C ASN A 105 -7.06 9.08 4.18
N GLY A 106 -7.50 7.84 4.37
CA GLY A 106 -8.73 7.45 5.05
C GLY A 106 -9.97 7.33 4.16
N LEU A 107 -10.48 8.43 3.58
CA LEU A 107 -11.76 8.41 2.84
C LEU A 107 -11.59 8.25 1.31
N GLY A 108 -10.38 7.93 0.87
CA GLY A 108 -9.98 7.62 -0.50
C GLY A 108 -9.70 8.83 -1.38
N LYS A 109 -9.98 10.08 -0.92
CA LYS A 109 -9.77 11.28 -1.73
C LYS A 109 -9.37 12.50 -0.90
N LYS A 110 -8.50 13.33 -1.47
CA LYS A 110 -8.12 14.62 -0.89
C LYS A 110 -9.31 15.47 -0.39
N TYR A 111 -10.37 15.56 -1.19
CA TYR A 111 -11.50 16.47 -0.89
C TYR A 111 -12.53 15.90 0.09
N ASN A 112 -12.45 14.63 0.50
CA ASN A 112 -13.34 14.07 1.52
C ASN A 112 -12.60 13.71 2.81
N SER A 113 -11.27 13.68 2.81
CA SER A 113 -10.41 13.26 3.93
C SER A 113 -9.97 14.37 4.89
N TYR A 114 -10.67 15.52 4.94
CA TYR A 114 -10.25 16.63 5.82
C TYR A 114 -10.18 16.27 7.30
N ASP A 115 -11.10 15.43 7.79
CA ASP A 115 -11.20 15.02 9.19
C ASP A 115 -10.64 13.62 9.49
N SER A 116 -9.90 13.06 8.52
CA SER A 116 -9.08 11.86 8.66
C SER A 116 -7.68 12.26 9.11
N MET A 117 -7.31 12.02 10.37
CA MET A 117 -5.94 12.31 10.84
C MET A 117 -4.96 11.29 10.28
N LEU A 118 -3.75 11.72 9.93
CA LEU A 118 -2.68 10.81 9.53
C LEU A 118 -1.85 10.37 10.74
N TYR A 119 -1.53 9.08 10.82
CA TYR A 119 -0.78 8.50 11.92
C TYR A 119 -0.05 7.20 11.54
N ALA A 120 0.85 6.76 12.41
CA ALA A 120 1.35 5.38 12.41
C ALA A 120 1.10 4.71 13.77
N HIS A 121 0.72 3.44 13.72
CA HIS A 121 0.51 2.57 14.87
C HIS A 121 1.73 1.69 15.11
N GLU A 122 2.14 1.56 16.37
CA GLU A 122 3.10 0.54 16.82
C GLU A 122 2.32 -0.61 17.44
N PHE A 123 2.32 -1.76 16.78
CA PHE A 123 1.68 -2.97 17.26
C PHE A 123 2.69 -3.99 17.77
N LYS A 124 2.27 -4.75 18.78
CA LYS A 124 2.87 -6.04 19.11
C LYS A 124 1.90 -7.16 18.75
N PHE A 125 2.40 -8.13 17.99
CA PHE A 125 1.61 -9.26 17.52
C PHE A 125 2.02 -10.56 18.20
N ASP A 126 1.05 -11.28 18.74
CA ASP A 126 1.18 -12.65 19.21
C ASP A 126 0.37 -13.55 18.26
N PHE A 127 1.01 -13.89 17.14
CA PHE A 127 0.42 -14.72 16.10
C PHE A 127 0.03 -16.12 16.59
N LYS A 128 0.75 -16.66 17.57
CA LYS A 128 0.47 -17.98 18.15
C LYS A 128 -0.88 -18.01 18.85
N ASN A 129 -1.23 -16.92 19.55
CA ASN A 129 -2.48 -16.82 20.30
C ASN A 129 -3.55 -15.97 19.60
N SER A 130 -3.28 -15.49 18.37
CA SER A 130 -4.14 -14.55 17.62
C SER A 130 -4.50 -13.30 18.44
N LYS A 131 -3.50 -12.70 19.09
CA LYS A 131 -3.68 -11.48 19.89
C LYS A 131 -2.78 -10.36 19.37
N TYR A 132 -3.25 -9.13 19.56
CA TYR A 132 -2.46 -7.94 19.31
C TYR A 132 -2.56 -6.98 20.49
N GLU A 133 -1.56 -6.11 20.60
CA GLU A 133 -1.56 -4.96 21.49
C GLU A 133 -1.17 -3.73 20.68
N LEU A 134 -2.02 -2.70 20.69
CA LEU A 134 -1.68 -1.38 20.17
C LEU A 134 -0.85 -0.65 21.24
N LEU A 135 0.47 -0.62 21.06
CA LEU A 135 1.40 -0.02 22.02
C LEU A 135 1.35 1.51 21.98
N LYS A 136 1.30 2.07 20.77
CA LYS A 136 1.38 3.51 20.55
C LYS A 136 0.71 3.91 19.24
N THR A 137 0.15 5.11 19.20
CA THR A 137 -0.21 5.82 17.96
C THR A 137 0.57 7.13 17.91
N VAL A 138 1.28 7.35 16.81
CA VAL A 138 2.00 8.59 16.51
C VAL A 138 1.21 9.34 15.46
N PHE A 139 0.55 10.44 15.85
CA PHE A 139 -0.15 11.32 14.93
C PHE A 139 0.82 12.29 14.27
N PHE A 140 0.75 12.42 12.95
CA PHE A 140 1.66 13.28 12.20
C PHE A 140 1.24 14.74 12.25
N LYS A 141 2.23 15.63 12.34
CA LYS A 141 2.02 17.06 12.45
C LYS A 141 3.16 17.87 11.84
N ASP A 142 2.85 19.08 11.43
CA ASP A 142 3.79 20.04 10.84
C ASP A 142 3.96 21.28 11.75
N SER A 143 4.25 21.05 13.03
CA SER A 143 4.33 22.14 14.04
C SER A 143 5.40 23.19 13.70
N ASP A 144 6.47 22.78 13.01
CA ASP A 144 7.60 23.64 12.62
C ASP A 144 7.45 24.27 11.21
N LYS A 145 6.28 24.12 10.57
CA LYS A 145 5.96 24.69 9.25
C LYS A 145 6.99 24.31 8.17
N LYS A 146 7.36 23.03 8.11
CA LYS A 146 8.27 22.46 7.13
C LYS A 146 7.61 22.28 5.77
N TYR A 147 6.31 22.02 5.73
CA TYR A 147 5.58 22.00 4.47
C TYR A 147 5.28 23.43 4.01
N PRO A 148 5.66 23.82 2.78
CA PRO A 148 5.57 25.22 2.36
C PRO A 148 4.17 25.64 1.89
N TYR A 149 3.19 24.72 1.87
CA TYR A 149 1.82 24.98 1.43
C TYR A 149 0.85 24.94 2.62
N PRO A 150 -0.33 25.60 2.51
CA PRO A 150 -1.36 25.53 3.53
C PRO A 150 -1.82 24.08 3.76
N ILE A 151 -2.04 23.75 5.03
CA ILE A 151 -2.65 22.47 5.45
C ILE A 151 -4.03 22.73 6.08
N THR A 152 -4.80 21.66 6.27
CA THR A 152 -6.15 21.67 6.84
C THR A 152 -6.21 22.40 8.20
N THR A 153 -5.15 22.28 9.01
CA THR A 153 -5.08 22.85 10.36
C THR A 153 -4.13 24.05 10.48
N GLU A 154 -3.93 24.80 9.38
CA GLU A 154 -2.98 25.93 9.27
C GLU A 154 -3.01 26.91 10.44
N THR A 155 -4.20 27.21 10.97
CA THR A 155 -4.44 28.20 12.02
C THR A 155 -4.27 27.65 13.45
N THR A 156 -3.96 26.37 13.59
CA THR A 156 -3.77 25.70 14.89
C THR A 156 -2.30 25.69 15.27
N LYS A 157 -2.02 25.57 16.57
CA LYS A 157 -0.64 25.54 17.07
C LYS A 157 0.11 24.28 16.64
N GLU A 158 -0.50 23.11 16.85
CA GLU A 158 0.18 21.83 16.64
C GLU A 158 0.24 21.42 15.17
N ARG A 159 -0.68 21.92 14.32
CA ARG A 159 -0.68 21.67 12.86
C ARG A 159 -0.73 20.18 12.50
N TYR A 160 -1.67 19.45 13.11
CA TYR A 160 -1.91 18.04 12.79
C TYR A 160 -2.29 17.86 11.31
N LEU A 161 -1.70 16.86 10.67
CA LEU A 161 -1.91 16.54 9.26
C LEU A 161 -3.13 15.63 9.10
N SER A 162 -3.87 15.85 8.01
CA SER A 162 -5.00 15.03 7.61
C SER A 162 -4.81 14.41 6.22
N GLY A 163 -5.68 13.46 5.87
CA GLY A 163 -5.74 12.88 4.53
C GLY A 163 -6.14 13.86 3.42
N ALA A 164 -6.45 15.12 3.74
CA ALA A 164 -6.56 16.18 2.74
C ALA A 164 -5.20 16.86 2.46
N ASP A 165 -4.21 16.67 3.33
CA ASP A 165 -2.88 17.27 3.22
C ASP A 165 -1.93 16.34 2.46
N PHE A 166 -1.94 15.04 2.79
CA PHE A 166 -1.13 13.99 2.18
C PHE A 166 -1.92 12.68 2.03
N ASP A 167 -1.44 11.82 1.15
CA ASP A 167 -1.93 10.46 0.88
C ASP A 167 -0.78 9.49 1.15
N THR A 168 -0.67 9.01 2.39
CA THR A 168 0.53 8.31 2.86
C THR A 168 0.41 6.81 2.67
N GLU A 169 1.21 6.23 1.77
CA GLU A 169 1.06 4.82 1.37
C GLU A 169 2.26 3.93 1.67
N SER A 170 3.32 4.45 2.29
CA SER A 170 4.47 3.60 2.62
C SER A 170 5.25 4.13 3.80
N ILE A 171 5.91 3.22 4.53
CA ILE A 171 6.63 3.55 5.77
C ILE A 171 7.95 2.80 5.88
N GLN A 172 9.00 3.53 6.26
CA GLN A 172 10.26 2.95 6.72
C GLN A 172 10.70 3.64 8.01
N VAL A 173 11.27 2.88 8.94
CA VAL A 173 11.75 3.39 10.24
C VAL A 173 13.27 3.28 10.31
N ILE A 174 13.95 4.43 10.31
CA ILE A 174 15.41 4.50 10.35
C ILE A 174 15.81 5.36 11.54
N ASN A 175 16.59 4.79 12.47
CA ASN A 175 17.00 5.47 13.72
C ASN A 175 15.81 6.02 14.54
N ASP A 176 14.73 5.24 14.63
CA ASP A 176 13.44 5.62 15.27
C ASP A 176 12.70 6.80 14.61
N GLU A 177 13.14 7.28 13.43
CA GLU A 177 12.46 8.31 12.64
C GLU A 177 11.71 7.68 11.46
N PHE A 178 10.65 8.35 10.99
CA PHE A 178 9.77 7.83 9.93
C PHE A 178 10.07 8.47 8.59
N TYR A 179 10.24 7.63 7.58
CA TYR A 179 10.26 8.01 6.18
C TYR A 179 8.98 7.50 5.55
N ILE A 180 8.26 8.37 4.84
CA ILE A 180 6.91 8.09 4.33
C ILE A 180 6.78 8.54 2.87
N GLY A 181 6.26 7.66 2.01
CA GLY A 181 5.88 8.02 0.64
C GLY A 181 4.49 8.64 0.59
N ASP A 182 4.31 9.64 -0.28
CA ASP A 182 3.04 10.31 -0.53
C ASP A 182 2.57 10.15 -1.99
N GLU A 183 1.26 10.05 -2.22
CA GLU A 183 0.71 9.97 -3.58
C GLU A 183 0.35 11.31 -4.21
N PHE A 184 -0.15 12.26 -3.41
CA PHE A 184 -0.75 13.48 -3.93
C PHE A 184 0.27 14.41 -4.56
N GLY A 185 1.37 14.69 -3.87
CA GLY A 185 2.40 15.58 -4.34
C GLY A 185 3.71 14.86 -4.59
N PRO A 186 3.72 13.65 -5.19
CA PRO A 186 4.65 12.57 -4.87
C PRO A 186 5.88 13.02 -4.09
N TYR A 187 5.77 12.98 -2.76
CA TYR A 187 6.82 13.40 -1.86
C TYR A 187 7.48 12.20 -1.17
N LEU A 188 8.74 12.36 -0.79
CA LEU A 188 9.26 11.65 0.38
C LEU A 188 9.14 12.59 1.59
N LEU A 189 8.42 12.15 2.60
CA LEU A 189 8.24 12.86 3.87
C LEU A 189 9.16 12.24 4.92
N HIS A 190 9.75 13.08 5.77
CA HIS A 190 10.59 12.63 6.88
C HIS A 190 10.10 13.25 8.18
N PHE A 191 9.71 12.40 9.14
CA PHE A 191 9.20 12.79 10.45
C PHE A 191 10.12 12.29 11.57
N ASP A 192 10.18 13.06 12.66
CA ASP A 192 10.81 12.58 13.89
C ASP A 192 10.01 11.44 14.55
N LYS A 193 10.59 10.82 15.58
CA LYS A 193 9.96 9.72 16.36
C LYS A 193 8.62 10.07 17.05
N ASN A 194 8.27 11.36 17.10
CA ASN A 194 7.04 11.88 17.69
C ASN A 194 6.02 12.32 16.62
N GLY A 195 6.33 12.15 15.34
CA GLY A 195 5.46 12.50 14.22
C GLY A 195 5.56 13.97 13.80
N ASN A 196 6.60 14.72 14.20
CA ASN A 196 6.82 16.06 13.68
C ASN A 196 7.51 16.00 12.33
N LEU A 197 6.93 16.66 11.32
CA LEU A 197 7.52 16.78 10.00
C LEU A 197 8.84 17.55 10.11
N LYS A 198 9.92 16.94 9.60
CA LYS A 198 11.25 17.54 9.55
C LYS A 198 11.56 18.08 8.17
N GLU A 199 11.26 17.28 7.14
CA GLU A 199 11.66 17.52 5.76
C GLU A 199 10.62 16.96 4.78
N VAL A 200 10.47 17.66 3.66
CA VAL A 200 9.66 17.25 2.51
C VAL A 200 10.56 17.29 1.28
N PHE A 201 10.69 16.17 0.59
CA PHE A 201 11.54 16.05 -0.58
C PHE A 201 10.68 15.95 -1.84
N ASP A 202 10.82 16.94 -2.72
CA ASP A 202 10.38 16.82 -4.11
C ASP A 202 11.19 15.74 -4.82
N VAL A 203 10.53 14.99 -5.70
CA VAL A 203 11.18 13.92 -6.46
C VAL A 203 11.40 14.33 -7.90
N TYR A 204 12.59 14.02 -8.40
CA TYR A 204 12.99 14.25 -9.78
C TYR A 204 13.45 12.93 -10.41
N VAL A 205 12.90 12.62 -11.58
CA VAL A 205 13.35 11.52 -12.43
C VAL A 205 13.82 12.13 -13.75
N GLU A 206 15.07 11.84 -14.14
CA GLU A 206 15.65 12.36 -15.39
C GLU A 206 15.55 13.89 -15.50
N GLY A 207 15.71 14.59 -14.38
CA GLY A 207 15.63 16.06 -14.30
C GLY A 207 14.22 16.65 -14.32
N LYS A 208 13.17 15.82 -14.42
CA LYS A 208 11.77 16.26 -14.37
C LYS A 208 11.19 16.01 -12.99
N LYS A 209 10.54 17.02 -12.42
CA LYS A 209 9.80 16.88 -11.16
C LYS A 209 8.61 15.94 -11.37
N LEU A 210 8.33 15.06 -10.41
CA LEU A 210 7.12 14.26 -10.37
C LEU A 210 5.99 15.08 -9.76
N ILE A 211 4.89 15.22 -10.49
CA ILE A 211 3.76 16.08 -10.14
C ILE A 211 2.48 15.34 -10.52
N SER A 212 1.57 15.18 -9.55
CA SER A 212 0.19 14.73 -9.78
C SER A 212 -0.78 15.92 -9.78
N PRO A 213 -2.03 15.77 -10.27
CA PRO A 213 -3.07 16.79 -10.19
C PRO A 213 -3.38 17.35 -8.79
N ASP A 214 -3.01 16.63 -7.72
CA ASP A 214 -3.23 17.06 -6.33
C ASP A 214 -2.04 17.76 -5.69
N ASN A 215 -0.91 17.85 -6.41
CA ASN A 215 0.26 18.57 -5.95
C ASN A 215 -0.09 20.08 -5.84
N PRO A 216 0.08 20.70 -4.66
CA PRO A 216 -0.31 22.10 -4.44
C PRO A 216 0.54 23.11 -5.22
N SER A 217 1.65 22.69 -5.82
CA SER A 217 2.45 23.57 -6.68
C SER A 217 1.78 23.84 -8.03
N LEU A 218 0.83 23.00 -8.45
CA LEU A 218 0.15 23.14 -9.74
C LEU A 218 -0.68 24.41 -9.79
N LYS A 219 -0.46 25.20 -10.85
CA LYS A 219 -1.24 26.39 -11.12
C LYS A 219 -2.17 26.17 -12.31
N PHE A 220 -3.44 26.48 -12.07
CA PHE A 220 -4.44 26.56 -13.13
C PHE A 220 -4.44 27.98 -13.71
N SER A 221 -4.63 28.06 -15.01
CA SER A 221 -4.93 29.31 -15.70
C SER A 221 -6.23 29.90 -15.14
N ASP A 222 -6.23 31.22 -14.94
CA ASP A 222 -7.44 31.98 -14.60
C ASP A 222 -8.37 32.18 -15.82
N LYS A 223 -7.87 31.94 -17.02
CA LYS A 223 -8.64 31.94 -18.27
C LYS A 223 -9.25 30.57 -18.56
N PRO A 224 -10.55 30.49 -18.90
CA PRO A 224 -11.22 29.25 -19.30
C PRO A 224 -10.58 28.54 -20.52
N ASP A 225 -9.91 29.28 -21.39
CA ASP A 225 -9.22 28.81 -22.59
C ASP A 225 -7.68 28.81 -22.46
N GLY A 226 -7.16 29.11 -21.27
CA GLY A 226 -5.72 29.13 -21.04
C GLY A 226 -5.12 27.74 -20.84
N GLU A 227 -3.82 27.64 -21.07
CA GLU A 227 -3.08 26.40 -20.86
C GLU A 227 -2.74 26.23 -19.37
N ASN A 228 -3.04 25.05 -18.82
CA ASN A 228 -2.66 24.68 -17.46
C ASN A 228 -1.28 24.04 -17.43
N GLU A 229 -0.61 24.12 -16.27
CA GLU A 229 0.58 23.33 -16.02
C GLU A 229 0.28 21.83 -16.20
N LYS A 230 1.24 21.11 -16.80
CA LYS A 230 1.11 19.68 -17.04
C LYS A 230 1.60 18.89 -15.83
N PHE A 231 0.86 17.87 -15.46
CA PHE A 231 1.27 16.83 -14.51
C PHE A 231 1.76 15.59 -15.28
N ASN A 232 2.64 14.81 -14.66
CA ASN A 232 3.24 13.60 -15.26
C ASN A 232 2.99 12.34 -14.41
N ILE A 233 2.30 12.48 -13.28
CA ILE A 233 1.81 11.37 -12.45
C ILE A 233 0.29 11.43 -12.44
N LYS A 234 -0.38 10.28 -12.59
CA LYS A 234 -1.84 10.21 -12.49
C LYS A 234 -2.25 10.47 -11.03
N ARG A 235 -3.45 11.01 -10.82
CA ARG A 235 -4.04 11.21 -9.48
C ARG A 235 -4.05 9.89 -8.71
N SER A 236 -3.65 9.92 -7.44
CA SER A 236 -3.53 8.74 -6.55
C SER A 236 -2.78 7.60 -7.25
N LYS A 237 -1.59 7.93 -7.75
CA LYS A 237 -0.64 7.01 -8.36
C LYS A 237 0.81 7.45 -8.10
N GLY A 238 1.04 8.07 -6.95
CA GLY A 238 2.37 8.53 -6.53
C GLY A 238 3.13 7.39 -5.87
N PHE A 239 3.68 7.57 -4.67
CA PHE A 239 4.45 6.51 -4.01
C PHE A 239 3.58 5.58 -3.16
N GLU A 240 3.25 4.42 -3.70
CA GLU A 240 2.52 3.33 -3.02
C GLU A 240 3.42 2.46 -2.14
N ALA A 241 4.72 2.35 -2.43
CA ALA A 241 5.56 1.43 -1.67
C ALA A 241 6.98 1.94 -1.47
N MET A 242 7.64 1.50 -0.41
CA MET A 242 9.01 1.91 -0.13
C MET A 242 9.74 0.85 0.68
N ALA A 243 10.93 0.45 0.19
CA ALA A 243 11.84 -0.42 0.94
C ALA A 243 13.03 0.35 1.51
N SER A 244 13.69 -0.20 2.52
CA SER A 244 14.99 0.27 3.02
C SER A 244 16.08 -0.81 2.85
N SER A 245 17.32 -0.39 2.60
CA SER A 245 18.48 -1.29 2.69
C SER A 245 18.66 -1.80 4.12
N LYS A 246 19.30 -2.97 4.30
CA LYS A 246 19.53 -3.59 5.62
C LYS A 246 20.20 -2.66 6.64
N ASP A 247 21.09 -1.81 6.15
CA ASP A 247 21.85 -0.85 6.95
C ASP A 247 21.13 0.50 7.13
N GLY A 248 19.96 0.69 6.53
CA GLY A 248 19.20 1.94 6.56
C GLY A 248 19.86 3.10 5.81
N SER A 249 20.90 2.86 5.01
CA SER A 249 21.60 3.92 4.28
C SER A 249 20.86 4.37 3.02
N LYS A 250 20.00 3.50 2.46
CA LYS A 250 19.20 3.74 1.26
C LYS A 250 17.72 3.48 1.50
N LEU A 251 16.90 4.23 0.78
CA LEU A 251 15.48 3.97 0.56
C LEU A 251 15.24 3.73 -0.93
N TYR A 252 14.27 2.87 -1.24
CA TYR A 252 13.86 2.53 -2.59
C TYR A 252 12.35 2.75 -2.71
N LEU A 253 11.96 3.91 -3.25
CA LEU A 253 10.57 4.31 -3.36
C LEU A 253 9.99 3.84 -4.68
N LEU A 254 8.86 3.14 -4.66
CA LEU A 254 8.18 2.58 -5.81
C LEU A 254 6.90 3.37 -6.08
N LEU A 255 6.80 3.93 -7.29
CA LEU A 255 5.56 4.55 -7.75
C LEU A 255 4.47 3.51 -7.98
N GLU A 256 3.20 3.86 -7.76
CA GLU A 256 2.05 3.06 -8.18
C GLU A 256 1.74 3.19 -9.67
N GLY A 257 2.00 4.38 -10.23
CA GLY A 257 1.73 4.70 -11.64
C GLY A 257 2.97 4.86 -12.50
N SER A 258 2.86 4.42 -13.74
CA SER A 258 3.82 4.73 -14.80
C SER A 258 3.87 6.24 -15.04
N ILE A 259 5.07 6.80 -15.22
CA ILE A 259 5.21 8.23 -15.51
C ILE A 259 4.59 8.52 -16.89
N TYR A 260 3.80 9.58 -16.99
CA TYR A 260 3.26 10.08 -18.26
C TYR A 260 4.23 11.07 -18.91
N ASN A 261 4.72 10.74 -20.10
CA ASN A 261 5.66 11.57 -20.85
C ASN A 261 5.48 11.36 -22.36
N ASN A 262 5.72 12.39 -23.17
CA ASN A 262 5.62 12.32 -24.62
C ASN A 262 4.28 11.72 -25.13
N ASN A 263 3.18 12.13 -24.49
CA ASN A 263 1.81 11.68 -24.77
C ASN A 263 1.54 10.18 -24.55
N ALA A 264 2.37 9.48 -23.76
CA ALA A 264 2.16 8.08 -23.40
C ALA A 264 2.61 7.80 -21.96
N TYR A 265 2.07 6.74 -21.35
CA TYR A 265 2.63 6.20 -20.12
C TYR A 265 3.92 5.44 -20.43
N GLU A 266 4.87 5.50 -19.50
CA GLU A 266 6.13 4.76 -19.59
C GLU A 266 5.87 3.27 -19.82
N ASN A 267 6.41 2.77 -20.92
CA ASN A 267 6.29 1.38 -21.33
C ASN A 267 7.53 0.97 -22.12
N GLU A 268 7.81 -0.32 -22.13
CA GLU A 268 8.82 -0.91 -22.99
C GLU A 268 8.25 -2.14 -23.68
N LYS A 269 8.34 -2.17 -25.02
CA LYS A 269 7.81 -3.27 -25.86
C LYS A 269 6.33 -3.60 -25.56
N GLY A 270 5.53 -2.57 -25.27
CA GLY A 270 4.09 -2.72 -24.98
C GLY A 270 3.76 -3.15 -23.54
N LYS A 271 4.76 -3.27 -22.65
CA LYS A 271 4.57 -3.56 -21.24
C LYS A 271 4.85 -2.31 -20.41
N GLU A 272 3.83 -1.83 -19.70
CA GLU A 272 3.97 -0.71 -18.76
C GLU A 272 4.86 -1.11 -17.58
N TYR A 273 5.59 -0.14 -17.05
CA TYR A 273 6.45 -0.34 -15.90
C TYR A 273 6.38 0.84 -14.93
N LEU A 274 6.59 0.52 -13.66
CA LEU A 274 6.70 1.47 -12.56
C LEU A 274 8.16 1.78 -12.27
N ARG A 275 8.43 2.91 -11.63
CA ARG A 275 9.79 3.31 -11.23
C ARG A 275 10.01 3.04 -9.75
N ILE A 276 11.09 2.30 -9.46
CA ILE A 276 11.74 2.30 -8.14
C ILE A 276 12.84 3.36 -8.17
N ILE A 277 12.88 4.26 -7.19
CA ILE A 277 13.76 5.43 -7.15
C ILE A 277 14.59 5.37 -5.86
N GLU A 278 15.92 5.41 -6.01
CA GLU A 278 16.83 5.31 -4.87
C GLU A 278 17.09 6.67 -4.21
N PHE A 279 16.99 6.71 -2.89
CA PHE A 279 17.29 7.85 -2.05
C PHE A 279 18.43 7.53 -1.06
N ASP A 280 19.37 8.46 -0.91
CA ASP A 280 20.46 8.38 0.04
C ASP A 280 20.08 9.08 1.35
N VAL A 281 19.93 8.31 2.42
CA VAL A 281 19.41 8.78 3.71
C VAL A 281 20.36 9.76 4.38
N LYS A 282 21.68 9.49 4.31
CA LYS A 282 22.70 10.32 4.95
C LYS A 282 22.84 11.68 4.25
N ASN A 283 22.88 11.67 2.93
CA ASN A 283 23.05 12.87 2.11
C ASN A 283 21.73 13.58 1.81
N LYS A 284 20.60 12.96 2.19
CA LYS A 284 19.23 13.48 2.03
C LYS A 284 18.92 13.89 0.60
N LYS A 285 19.24 13.02 -0.35
CA LYS A 285 19.04 13.28 -1.78
C LYS A 285 18.78 12.00 -2.57
N PHE A 286 17.98 12.13 -3.62
CA PHE A 286 17.87 11.10 -4.64
C PHE A 286 19.20 10.91 -5.36
N THR A 287 19.57 9.66 -5.63
CA THR A 287 20.87 9.34 -6.24
C THR A 287 20.84 9.43 -7.76
N GLY A 288 19.65 9.47 -8.35
CA GLY A 288 19.42 9.35 -9.79
C GLY A 288 19.35 7.90 -10.27
N LYS A 289 19.64 6.92 -9.41
CA LYS A 289 19.47 5.50 -9.73
C LYS A 289 18.00 5.14 -9.68
N THR A 290 17.53 4.48 -10.74
CA THR A 290 16.17 3.94 -10.81
C THR A 290 16.18 2.50 -11.30
N TYR A 291 15.11 1.77 -10.99
CA TYR A 291 14.81 0.45 -11.56
C TYR A 291 13.41 0.44 -12.15
N LYS A 292 13.22 -0.33 -13.23
CA LYS A 292 11.91 -0.61 -13.83
C LYS A 292 11.29 -1.84 -13.17
N TYR A 293 10.05 -1.71 -12.70
CA TYR A 293 9.22 -2.83 -12.26
C TYR A 293 8.10 -3.06 -13.26
N PHE A 294 8.14 -4.17 -13.99
CA PHE A 294 7.16 -4.48 -15.03
C PHE A 294 5.92 -5.19 -14.45
N LEU A 295 4.75 -4.55 -14.57
CA LEU A 295 3.46 -5.11 -14.15
C LEU A 295 3.07 -6.32 -14.99
N GLU A 296 2.44 -7.35 -14.43
CA GLU A 296 1.88 -8.44 -15.25
C GLU A 296 0.77 -7.95 -16.17
N ASP A 297 -0.06 -7.04 -15.67
CA ASP A 297 -1.10 -6.36 -16.42
C ASP A 297 -1.13 -4.88 -16.03
N LYS A 298 -1.37 -3.98 -16.98
CA LYS A 298 -1.42 -2.53 -16.76
C LYS A 298 -2.57 -2.07 -15.85
N SER A 299 -3.56 -2.93 -15.61
CA SER A 299 -4.67 -2.68 -14.68
C SER A 299 -4.36 -3.11 -13.24
N HIS A 300 -3.23 -3.78 -13.02
CA HIS A 300 -2.77 -4.12 -11.67
C HIS A 300 -2.23 -2.89 -10.94
N SER A 301 -2.27 -2.99 -9.63
CA SER A 301 -1.64 -2.06 -8.69
C SER A 301 -0.63 -2.83 -7.84
N ILE A 302 0.33 -2.10 -7.28
CA ILE A 302 1.21 -2.66 -6.25
C ILE A 302 0.58 -2.42 -4.86
N GLY A 303 1.32 -2.69 -3.78
CA GLY A 303 0.81 -2.43 -2.43
C GLY A 303 1.91 -2.15 -1.40
N ASP A 304 2.95 -2.98 -1.32
CA ASP A 304 4.10 -2.69 -0.45
C ASP A 304 5.39 -3.35 -1.00
N PHE A 305 6.54 -2.87 -0.53
CA PHE A 305 7.88 -3.24 -0.98
C PHE A 305 8.87 -3.24 0.18
N ASN A 306 9.49 -4.39 0.47
CA ASN A 306 10.56 -4.48 1.48
C ASN A 306 11.76 -5.31 1.00
N MET A 307 12.99 -4.92 1.35
CA MET A 307 14.21 -5.64 0.97
C MET A 307 14.44 -6.86 1.87
N ILE A 308 14.72 -8.01 1.25
CA ILE A 308 15.22 -9.22 1.93
C ILE A 308 16.69 -9.06 2.27
N ASP A 309 17.48 -8.52 1.34
CA ASP A 309 18.92 -8.25 1.44
C ASP A 309 19.33 -7.12 0.47
N ASP A 310 20.62 -6.93 0.20
CA ASP A 310 21.11 -5.83 -0.64
C ASP A 310 20.70 -5.95 -2.13
N LYS A 311 20.18 -7.11 -2.54
CA LYS A 311 19.91 -7.44 -3.94
C LYS A 311 18.47 -7.87 -4.18
N TYR A 312 17.85 -8.54 -3.21
CA TYR A 312 16.51 -9.10 -3.35
C TYR A 312 15.52 -8.39 -2.43
N GLY A 313 14.30 -8.18 -2.91
CA GLY A 313 13.17 -7.67 -2.13
C GLY A 313 11.87 -8.39 -2.48
N ILE A 314 10.78 -8.04 -1.80
CA ILE A 314 9.45 -8.56 -2.04
C ILE A 314 8.47 -7.43 -2.34
N ILE A 315 7.63 -7.59 -3.36
CA ILE A 315 6.65 -6.60 -3.81
C ILE A 315 5.28 -7.27 -3.93
N ILE A 316 4.24 -6.63 -3.39
CA ILE A 316 2.85 -7.03 -3.67
C ILE A 316 2.43 -6.52 -5.04
N GLU A 317 1.77 -7.37 -5.83
CA GLU A 317 1.03 -6.96 -7.03
C GLU A 317 -0.34 -7.65 -7.06
N ARG A 318 -1.38 -6.86 -7.32
CA ARG A 318 -2.77 -7.28 -7.21
C ARG A 318 -3.63 -6.70 -8.34
N ASP A 319 -4.66 -7.44 -8.74
CA ASP A 319 -5.75 -6.86 -9.51
C ASP A 319 -6.63 -5.95 -8.62
N GLN A 320 -7.54 -5.20 -9.25
CA GLN A 320 -8.53 -4.35 -8.56
C GLN A 320 -9.83 -5.10 -8.25
N LYS A 321 -9.76 -6.42 -8.08
CA LYS A 321 -10.91 -7.30 -7.89
C LYS A 321 -10.96 -7.80 -6.46
N GLU A 322 -12.11 -8.29 -6.02
CA GLU A 322 -12.32 -8.68 -4.63
C GLU A 322 -13.24 -9.89 -4.46
N GLY A 323 -13.14 -10.53 -3.31
CA GLY A 323 -14.01 -11.63 -2.93
C GLY A 323 -13.68 -12.96 -3.60
N THR A 324 -14.52 -13.96 -3.31
CA THR A 324 -14.29 -15.36 -3.68
C THR A 324 -15.44 -15.95 -4.48
N LYS A 325 -15.15 -17.01 -5.26
CA LYS A 325 -16.10 -17.60 -6.23
C LYS A 325 -17.35 -18.17 -5.57
N ASP A 326 -17.27 -18.65 -4.33
CA ASP A 326 -18.40 -19.18 -3.55
C ASP A 326 -19.44 -18.11 -3.21
N LYS A 327 -19.11 -16.83 -3.34
CA LYS A 327 -20.00 -15.68 -3.13
C LYS A 327 -20.12 -14.79 -4.37
N ALA A 328 -19.76 -15.32 -5.53
CA ALA A 328 -19.90 -14.63 -6.80
C ALA A 328 -21.38 -14.42 -7.14
N CYS A 329 -21.69 -13.31 -7.81
CA CYS A 329 -23.01 -13.08 -8.37
C CYS A 329 -23.34 -14.12 -9.43
N LYS A 330 -24.58 -14.60 -9.45
CA LYS A 330 -25.06 -15.42 -10.58
C LYS A 330 -25.25 -14.52 -11.80
N GLU A 331 -25.21 -15.13 -12.98
CA GLU A 331 -25.43 -14.41 -14.23
C GLU A 331 -26.80 -13.71 -14.22
N GLY A 332 -26.81 -12.39 -14.43
CA GLY A 332 -28.02 -11.57 -14.43
C GLY A 332 -28.59 -11.20 -13.05
N GLU A 333 -27.93 -11.58 -11.95
CA GLU A 333 -28.35 -11.23 -10.58
C GLU A 333 -27.98 -9.79 -10.20
N ASP A 334 -28.73 -9.20 -9.24
CA ASP A 334 -28.37 -7.91 -8.64
C ASP A 334 -27.05 -8.02 -7.87
N THR A 335 -26.12 -7.11 -8.14
CA THR A 335 -24.74 -7.15 -7.62
C THR A 335 -24.60 -6.54 -6.23
N LYS A 336 -25.70 -6.07 -5.62
CA LYS A 336 -25.67 -5.44 -4.29
C LYS A 336 -25.21 -6.35 -3.15
N HIS A 337 -25.39 -7.66 -3.29
CA HIS A 337 -25.21 -8.64 -2.20
C HIS A 337 -24.27 -9.80 -2.55
N CYS A 338 -23.45 -9.65 -3.59
CA CYS A 338 -22.53 -10.67 -4.10
C CYS A 338 -21.34 -10.03 -4.80
N PHE A 339 -20.31 -10.82 -5.12
CA PHE A 339 -19.15 -10.35 -5.86
C PHE A 339 -19.37 -10.45 -7.36
N ASN A 340 -19.49 -9.31 -8.04
CA ASN A 340 -19.62 -9.24 -9.49
C ASN A 340 -18.28 -9.35 -10.23
N ASN A 341 -17.17 -9.08 -9.54
CA ASN A 341 -15.82 -9.17 -10.10
C ASN A 341 -14.88 -9.80 -9.07
N VAL A 342 -14.86 -11.14 -9.05
CA VAL A 342 -14.11 -11.94 -8.08
C VAL A 342 -12.61 -11.76 -8.25
N ALA A 343 -11.84 -11.73 -7.16
CA ALA A 343 -10.37 -11.70 -7.17
C ALA A 343 -9.78 -12.81 -8.05
N GLN A 344 -8.82 -12.45 -8.92
CA GLN A 344 -8.15 -13.39 -9.83
C GLN A 344 -6.62 -13.36 -9.71
N PHE A 345 -6.06 -12.27 -9.20
CA PHE A 345 -4.61 -12.09 -9.11
C PHE A 345 -4.25 -11.32 -7.83
N LYS A 346 -3.60 -12.01 -6.89
CA LYS A 346 -3.03 -11.42 -5.66
C LYS A 346 -1.70 -12.11 -5.38
N ARG A 347 -0.56 -11.45 -5.65
CA ARG A 347 0.76 -12.10 -5.57
C ARG A 347 1.75 -11.28 -4.76
N ILE A 348 2.67 -12.01 -4.11
CA ILE A 348 3.90 -11.43 -3.59
C ILE A 348 5.03 -11.93 -4.48
N TYR A 349 5.66 -11.02 -5.19
CA TYR A 349 6.83 -11.30 -6.01
C TYR A 349 8.09 -11.12 -5.20
N LYS A 350 9.01 -12.09 -5.30
CA LYS A 350 10.41 -11.83 -5.00
C LYS A 350 11.06 -11.22 -6.23
N VAL A 351 11.68 -10.07 -6.05
CA VAL A 351 12.38 -9.35 -7.10
C VAL A 351 13.86 -9.26 -6.81
N LYS A 352 14.66 -9.20 -7.87
CA LYS A 352 16.09 -8.87 -7.83
C LYS A 352 16.28 -7.50 -8.45
N LEU A 353 16.86 -6.56 -7.69
CA LEU A 353 17.33 -5.29 -8.24
C LEU A 353 18.63 -5.52 -9.02
N ASP A 354 18.56 -5.47 -10.34
CA ASP A 354 19.71 -5.69 -11.22
C ASP A 354 20.28 -4.36 -11.71
N ASP A 355 21.45 -4.00 -11.19
CA ASP A 355 22.17 -2.78 -11.55
C ASP A 355 22.65 -2.73 -13.00
N LYS A 356 22.77 -3.88 -13.67
CA LYS A 356 23.20 -3.92 -15.07
C LYS A 356 22.06 -3.60 -16.02
N THR A 357 20.85 -4.08 -15.70
CA THR A 357 19.67 -3.85 -16.55
C THR A 357 18.82 -2.67 -16.08
N HIS A 358 19.03 -2.20 -14.85
CA HIS A 358 18.15 -1.24 -14.17
C HIS A 358 16.71 -1.74 -14.08
N GLU A 359 16.54 -3.01 -13.72
CA GLU A 359 15.23 -3.66 -13.58
C GLU A 359 15.09 -4.33 -12.21
N ALA A 360 13.87 -4.33 -11.68
CA ALA A 360 13.44 -5.20 -10.61
C ALA A 360 12.90 -6.50 -11.23
N GLN A 361 13.79 -7.48 -11.41
CA GLN A 361 13.50 -8.74 -12.09
C GLN A 361 12.69 -9.66 -11.18
N LYS A 362 11.49 -10.06 -11.59
CA LYS A 362 10.67 -11.06 -10.89
C LYS A 362 11.34 -12.44 -10.96
N ILE A 363 11.60 -13.04 -9.80
CA ILE A 363 12.33 -14.32 -9.66
C ILE A 363 11.37 -15.46 -9.30
N SER A 364 10.49 -15.20 -8.34
CA SER A 364 9.50 -16.16 -7.86
C SER A 364 8.28 -15.42 -7.31
N TYR A 365 7.18 -16.11 -7.08
CA TYR A 365 6.02 -15.54 -6.40
C TYR A 365 5.32 -16.52 -5.46
N ILE A 366 4.50 -15.96 -4.57
CA ILE A 366 3.45 -16.65 -3.81
C ILE A 366 2.10 -16.14 -4.29
N ASP A 367 1.13 -17.03 -4.44
CA ASP A 367 -0.26 -16.68 -4.73
C ASP A 367 -1.10 -16.60 -3.44
N LEU A 368 -1.57 -15.40 -3.12
CA LEU A 368 -2.37 -15.11 -1.94
C LEU A 368 -3.82 -15.60 -2.06
N LEU A 369 -4.23 -16.04 -3.24
CA LEU A 369 -5.49 -16.76 -3.44
C LEU A 369 -5.35 -18.27 -3.19
N ASN A 370 -4.14 -18.77 -2.91
CA ASN A 370 -3.81 -20.20 -2.87
C ASN A 370 -3.10 -20.66 -1.57
N ILE A 371 -3.34 -20.00 -0.44
CA ILE A 371 -2.61 -20.24 0.82
C ILE A 371 -3.10 -21.55 1.47
N LYS A 372 -2.17 -22.40 1.91
CA LYS A 372 -2.49 -23.62 2.69
C LYS A 372 -2.78 -23.25 4.14
N ASP A 373 -3.71 -23.95 4.78
CA ASP A 373 -3.92 -23.86 6.24
C ASP A 373 -3.73 -25.22 6.91
N ARG A 374 -2.50 -25.77 6.81
CA ARG A 374 -2.18 -27.13 7.31
C ARG A 374 -2.39 -27.25 8.82
N ASN A 375 -2.20 -26.15 9.53
CA ASN A 375 -2.23 -26.08 10.99
C ASN A 375 -3.59 -25.62 11.54
N LYS A 376 -4.59 -25.38 10.67
CA LYS A 376 -5.95 -24.93 11.04
C LYS A 376 -5.94 -23.62 11.85
N ILE A 377 -5.11 -22.67 11.42
CA ILE A 377 -4.90 -21.37 12.04
C ILE A 377 -6.02 -20.38 11.67
N SER A 378 -6.63 -20.55 10.50
CA SER A 378 -7.54 -19.55 9.94
C SER A 378 -8.69 -19.21 10.89
N LYS A 379 -8.95 -17.91 11.03
CA LYS A 379 -10.11 -17.36 11.75
C LYS A 379 -11.31 -17.08 10.84
N LYS A 380 -11.15 -17.32 9.53
CA LYS A 380 -12.20 -17.19 8.52
C LYS A 380 -12.41 -18.53 7.80
N PRO A 381 -13.59 -18.79 7.21
CA PRO A 381 -13.82 -20.00 6.44
C PRO A 381 -12.81 -20.18 5.29
N LEU A 382 -12.44 -21.43 5.00
CA LEU A 382 -11.63 -21.77 3.84
C LEU A 382 -12.50 -21.87 2.59
N VAL A 383 -11.90 -21.62 1.42
CA VAL A 383 -12.52 -21.81 0.10
C VAL A 383 -11.75 -22.90 -0.62
N ASN A 384 -12.41 -24.02 -0.95
CA ASN A 384 -11.77 -25.19 -1.56
C ASN A 384 -10.50 -25.66 -0.80
N ASP A 385 -10.63 -25.81 0.53
CA ASP A 385 -9.56 -26.18 1.47
C ASP A 385 -8.36 -25.22 1.51
N LYS A 386 -8.50 -24.00 0.95
CA LYS A 386 -7.48 -22.96 0.98
C LYS A 386 -7.91 -21.76 1.82
N PHE A 387 -6.94 -21.16 2.49
CA PHE A 387 -7.08 -19.80 2.96
C PHE A 387 -6.88 -18.87 1.76
N VAL A 388 -7.81 -17.95 1.54
CA VAL A 388 -7.78 -17.00 0.43
C VAL A 388 -7.68 -15.61 1.02
N PHE A 389 -6.86 -14.73 0.45
CA PHE A 389 -6.74 -13.33 0.86
C PHE A 389 -7.27 -12.42 -0.28
N PRO A 390 -8.61 -12.27 -0.42
CA PRO A 390 -9.26 -11.80 -1.63
C PRO A 390 -9.56 -10.30 -1.59
N PHE A 391 -8.77 -9.52 -0.86
CA PHE A 391 -9.04 -8.10 -0.64
C PHE A 391 -8.76 -7.29 -1.91
N GLU A 392 -9.54 -6.23 -2.13
CA GLU A 392 -9.30 -5.29 -3.22
C GLU A 392 -7.90 -4.69 -3.12
N THR A 393 -7.53 -4.23 -1.91
CA THR A 393 -6.21 -3.71 -1.55
C THR A 393 -5.50 -4.65 -0.57
N ILE A 394 -4.20 -4.77 -0.76
CA ILE A 394 -3.27 -5.54 0.10
C ILE A 394 -2.00 -4.70 0.11
N GLU A 395 -1.73 -4.04 1.23
CA GLU A 395 -0.80 -2.91 1.27
C GLU A 395 0.22 -3.03 2.42
N GLY A 396 0.30 -4.20 3.07
CA GLY A 396 1.41 -4.49 3.97
C GLY A 396 2.13 -5.78 3.61
N VAL A 397 3.45 -5.72 3.45
CA VAL A 397 4.32 -6.91 3.50
C VAL A 397 5.68 -6.61 4.11
N ASP A 398 6.13 -7.39 5.08
CA ASP A 398 7.52 -7.35 5.55
C ASP A 398 8.04 -8.73 5.94
N ILE A 399 9.37 -8.86 5.98
CA ILE A 399 10.08 -10.07 6.38
C ILE A 399 10.16 -10.11 7.91
N VAL A 400 9.66 -11.19 8.51
CA VAL A 400 9.71 -11.40 9.97
C VAL A 400 10.96 -12.18 10.36
N ASP A 401 11.28 -13.25 9.62
CA ASP A 401 12.48 -14.05 9.83
C ASP A 401 12.93 -14.76 8.54
N ASP A 402 13.80 -15.78 8.63
CA ASP A 402 14.34 -16.51 7.48
C ASP A 402 13.33 -17.46 6.80
N SER A 403 12.13 -17.57 7.35
CA SER A 403 11.06 -18.44 6.92
C SER A 403 9.68 -17.79 6.88
N HIS A 404 9.49 -16.62 7.48
CA HIS A 404 8.19 -15.96 7.57
C HIS A 404 8.14 -14.55 7.01
N ILE A 405 6.99 -14.24 6.42
CA ILE A 405 6.58 -12.87 6.07
C ILE A 405 5.24 -12.56 6.74
N VAL A 406 5.04 -11.29 7.11
CA VAL A 406 3.74 -10.75 7.52
C VAL A 406 3.08 -10.09 6.32
N ILE A 407 1.77 -10.22 6.21
CA ILE A 407 0.94 -9.59 5.19
C ILE A 407 -0.29 -9.00 5.84
N GLU A 408 -0.74 -7.88 5.31
CA GLU A 408 -1.85 -7.09 5.84
C GLU A 408 -2.73 -6.60 4.68
N ASN A 409 -4.04 -6.54 4.89
CA ASN A 409 -4.95 -5.91 3.94
C ASN A 409 -5.29 -4.50 4.38
N ASP A 410 -5.15 -3.55 3.47
CA ASP A 410 -5.94 -2.35 3.61
C ASP A 410 -7.44 -2.72 3.47
N ASN A 411 -8.27 -2.20 4.35
CA ASN A 411 -9.72 -2.40 4.29
C ASN A 411 -10.46 -1.18 3.70
N ASN A 412 -9.74 -0.25 3.07
CA ASN A 412 -10.22 1.04 2.54
C ASN A 412 -11.32 1.63 3.44
N PHE A 413 -11.04 1.69 4.74
CA PHE A 413 -12.10 1.84 5.71
C PHE A 413 -12.87 3.17 5.52
N PRO A 414 -14.21 3.17 5.43
CA PRO A 414 -15.13 2.07 5.75
C PRO A 414 -15.82 1.43 4.53
N TYR A 415 -15.20 1.47 3.35
CA TYR A 415 -15.86 1.19 2.07
C TYR A 415 -15.75 -0.25 1.59
N SER A 416 -14.69 -0.99 1.95
CA SER A 416 -14.50 -2.37 1.47
C SER A 416 -15.37 -3.39 2.20
N SER A 417 -15.75 -4.42 1.45
CA SER A 417 -16.50 -5.60 1.91
C SER A 417 -16.13 -6.82 1.07
N SER A 418 -14.82 -7.08 0.96
CA SER A 418 -14.17 -8.08 0.15
C SER A 418 -14.20 -9.48 0.76
N ARG A 419 -14.30 -9.62 2.10
CA ARG A 419 -14.41 -10.94 2.76
C ARG A 419 -15.85 -11.46 2.74
N GLU A 420 -16.78 -10.59 3.10
CA GLU A 420 -18.22 -10.85 3.20
C GLU A 420 -18.99 -9.70 2.54
N PRO A 421 -19.85 -9.95 1.54
CA PRO A 421 -20.63 -8.89 0.93
C PRO A 421 -21.41 -8.07 1.97
N ASN A 422 -21.35 -6.74 1.84
CA ASN A 422 -22.02 -5.77 2.69
C ASN A 422 -21.59 -5.72 4.17
N LYS A 423 -20.55 -6.45 4.56
CA LYS A 423 -19.93 -6.31 5.87
C LYS A 423 -18.61 -5.57 5.71
N THR A 424 -18.40 -4.51 6.49
CA THR A 424 -17.12 -3.80 6.48
C THR A 424 -16.00 -4.75 6.86
N ASP A 425 -14.95 -4.79 6.05
CA ASP A 425 -13.80 -5.65 6.29
C ASP A 425 -13.05 -5.25 7.56
N ASP A 426 -12.65 -6.27 8.32
CA ASP A 426 -11.65 -6.13 9.38
C ASP A 426 -10.26 -5.90 8.74
N ASN A 427 -9.31 -5.28 9.45
CA ASN A 427 -7.89 -5.48 9.09
C ASN A 427 -7.45 -6.87 9.54
N GLU A 428 -6.91 -7.66 8.63
CA GLU A 428 -6.40 -9.00 8.85
C GLU A 428 -4.89 -9.03 8.63
N PHE A 429 -4.15 -9.38 9.68
CA PHE A 429 -2.71 -9.61 9.62
C PHE A 429 -2.46 -11.12 9.59
N ILE A 430 -1.82 -11.60 8.52
CA ILE A 430 -1.46 -13.01 8.39
C ILE A 430 0.06 -13.17 8.43
N LEU A 431 0.51 -14.20 9.13
CA LEU A 431 1.90 -14.66 9.07
C LEU A 431 1.95 -15.87 8.16
N LEU A 432 2.78 -15.83 7.12
CA LEU A 432 2.96 -16.94 6.20
C LEU A 432 4.34 -17.58 6.35
N GLU A 433 4.38 -18.90 6.44
CA GLU A 433 5.59 -19.71 6.30
C GLU A 433 5.89 -19.91 4.81
N VAL A 434 7.05 -19.38 4.38
CA VAL A 434 7.45 -19.17 2.97
C VAL A 434 8.95 -19.40 2.75
N LYS A 435 9.56 -20.29 3.53
CA LYS A 435 11.02 -20.53 3.57
C LYS A 435 11.66 -20.74 2.20
N ASP A 436 11.06 -21.58 1.36
CA ASP A 436 11.62 -21.90 0.05
C ASP A 436 11.55 -20.71 -0.91
N PHE A 437 10.48 -19.92 -0.83
CA PHE A 437 10.35 -18.66 -1.56
C PHE A 437 11.43 -17.65 -1.16
N LEU A 438 11.67 -17.46 0.14
CA LEU A 438 12.73 -16.55 0.62
C LEU A 438 14.14 -17.03 0.22
N LYS A 439 14.35 -18.34 0.04
CA LYS A 439 15.65 -18.93 -0.36
C LYS A 439 15.87 -19.06 -1.88
N SER A 440 14.85 -18.83 -2.70
CA SER A 440 14.96 -18.87 -4.17
C SER A 440 16.01 -17.87 -4.69
N LYS A 441 16.53 -18.04 -5.91
CA LYS A 441 17.63 -17.20 -6.43
C LYS A 441 17.42 -16.68 -7.82
#